data_AF-L7UEB5-F1
#
_entry.id   AF-L7UEB5-F1
#
_cell.length_a   1.000
_cell.length_b   1.000
_cell.length_c   1.000
_cell.angle_alpha   90.00
_cell.angle_beta   90.00
_cell.angle_gamma   90.00
#
_symmetry.space_group_name_H-M   'P 1'
#
loop_
_entity.id
_entity.type
_entity.pdbx_description
1 polymer ?
#
loop_
_entity_poly.entity_id
_entity_poly.type
_entity_poly.pdbx_seq_one_letter_code
_entity_poly.pdbx_strand_id
1 'polypeptide(L)'
;MAPLPHRIRRQRWRVQTRTSEEAFAARQQVRDEMEGVLLPAFERAFDEVAPGDAVVHLPRLELHLRIAGTEGLAERLPELLYQQVREQLSQAVRRGAVGAVGGQAEAHGSVARGEGDTTGVPGPRDVAAGRGLEQVRQAGVGRGAVEGVSAERAEPLSTLGPAGLGQLRSHYLETGSLPWALAGLEREQVLETLRLEAPEALEHLRMRPGSRTGLDAGGVAFSFRLLQLLPIVQWAVIATGLAKGDWGAEVARAIVALSGEVTPALSRDARLLLASVLLSASRTGPEVASAEELVAHLVRAVGDSGGRTAEALTSRLPEVVGSLFRRWLALTEAPPRGEVGPRVLPPREALSGERSEPSPDRAHEQEAPRVAARPSGPGAEAEPFLLPVSHAGLLLLHPYLSRFFESTGVKEAKRPELPADTLPRAAALLHLLAVGEGEVHEFELDFIKLLLGLKPDAHLPVSSGLLQPSDHEEADALLQAVVEHWKALKNTSVQGLRGSFLRRRGFVREQEHGLLLRVESQAFDVLLGAIPWGIGTVKLPWMRQPIFTEWPTH
;
A
#
# COMPACT_ATOMS: atom_id res chain seq x y z
N MET A 1 28.55 -32.40 -16.47
CA MET A 1 27.70 -32.37 -15.26
C MET A 1 26.85 -31.13 -15.35
N ALA A 2 25.55 -31.22 -15.07
CA ALA A 2 24.72 -30.02 -14.92
C ALA A 2 25.17 -29.26 -13.65
N PRO A 3 25.20 -27.92 -13.64
CA PRO A 3 25.60 -27.15 -12.46
C PRO A 3 24.66 -27.49 -11.30
N LEU A 4 25.21 -27.73 -10.11
CA LEU A 4 24.39 -28.00 -8.94
C LEU A 4 23.62 -26.73 -8.55
N PRO A 5 22.32 -26.83 -8.21
CA PRO A 5 21.51 -25.66 -7.91
C PRO A 5 22.02 -24.98 -6.63
N HIS A 6 22.57 -23.78 -6.77
CA HIS A 6 22.99 -22.94 -5.64
C HIS A 6 22.03 -21.75 -5.51
N ARG A 7 21.74 -21.31 -4.27
CA ARG A 7 20.85 -20.18 -3.99
C ARG A 7 21.54 -19.16 -3.09
N ILE A 8 21.87 -18.00 -3.66
CA ILE A 8 22.40 -16.85 -2.91
C ILE A 8 21.23 -15.95 -2.52
N ARG A 9 20.87 -15.90 -1.22
CA ARG A 9 19.74 -15.09 -0.73
C ARG A 9 20.01 -13.59 -0.78
N ARG A 10 21.26 -13.18 -0.56
CA ARG A 10 21.68 -11.78 -0.52
C ARG A 10 23.17 -11.68 -0.82
N GLN A 11 23.54 -10.78 -1.72
CA GLN A 11 24.93 -10.47 -2.07
C GLN A 11 25.18 -8.98 -1.83
N ARG A 12 26.34 -8.62 -1.27
CA ARG A 12 26.72 -7.23 -1.05
C ARG A 12 28.18 -7.04 -1.42
N TRP A 13 28.45 -6.03 -2.25
CA TRP A 13 29.79 -5.61 -2.60
C TRP A 13 30.11 -4.31 -1.87
N ARG A 14 31.32 -4.23 -1.31
CA ARG A 14 31.87 -3.01 -0.76
C ARG A 14 33.25 -2.82 -1.38
N VAL A 15 33.39 -1.76 -2.19
CA VAL A 15 34.65 -1.39 -2.82
C VAL A 15 35.22 -0.20 -2.05
N GLN A 16 36.51 -0.27 -1.72
CA GLN A 16 37.26 0.83 -1.12
C GLN A 16 38.37 1.21 -2.09
N THR A 17 38.36 2.45 -2.57
CA THR A 17 39.37 3.01 -3.48
C THR A 17 40.04 4.21 -2.85
N ARG A 18 41.11 4.73 -3.47
CA ARG A 18 41.83 5.90 -2.95
C ARG A 18 41.21 7.21 -3.40
N THR A 19 40.50 7.19 -4.53
CA THR A 19 39.80 8.36 -5.08
C THR A 19 38.38 8.03 -5.49
N SER A 20 37.52 9.06 -5.57
CA SER A 20 36.13 8.91 -6.03
C SER A 20 36.06 8.49 -7.50
N GLU A 21 36.98 8.96 -8.34
CA GLU A 21 37.05 8.61 -9.77
C GLU A 21 37.35 7.11 -9.96
N GLU A 22 38.31 6.57 -9.20
CA GLU A 22 38.57 5.12 -9.14
C GLU A 22 37.35 4.36 -8.62
N ALA A 23 36.58 4.92 -7.67
CA ALA A 23 35.38 4.29 -7.14
C ALA A 23 34.29 4.16 -8.22
N PHE A 24 34.08 5.20 -9.03
CA PHE A 24 33.12 5.18 -10.13
C PHE A 24 33.55 4.21 -11.24
N ALA A 25 34.82 4.26 -11.66
CA ALA A 25 35.36 3.34 -12.67
C ALA A 25 35.26 1.87 -12.20
N ALA A 26 35.66 1.58 -10.95
CA ALA A 26 35.54 0.25 -10.38
C ALA A 26 34.08 -0.21 -10.25
N ARG A 27 33.16 0.70 -9.86
CA ARG A 27 31.72 0.38 -9.75
C ARG A 27 31.10 0.05 -11.11
N GLN A 28 31.48 0.79 -12.15
CA GLN A 28 31.00 0.56 -13.51
C GLN A 28 31.53 -0.78 -14.04
N GLN A 29 32.83 -1.01 -13.95
CA GLN A 29 33.42 -2.26 -14.44
C GLN A 29 32.94 -3.50 -13.69
N VAL A 30 32.77 -3.42 -12.35
CA VAL A 30 32.18 -4.52 -11.57
C VAL A 30 30.73 -4.76 -11.97
N ARG A 31 29.96 -3.74 -12.32
CA ARG A 31 28.56 -3.87 -12.77
C ARG A 31 28.47 -4.51 -14.16
N ASP A 32 29.27 -4.03 -15.10
CA ASP A 32 29.20 -4.42 -16.51
C ASP A 32 29.65 -5.87 -16.70
N GLU A 33 30.60 -6.33 -15.89
CA GLU A 33 31.14 -7.69 -15.97
C GLU A 33 30.52 -8.66 -14.95
N MET A 34 29.64 -8.16 -14.07
CA MET A 34 29.12 -8.90 -12.93
C MET A 34 28.37 -10.17 -13.32
N GLU A 35 27.48 -10.09 -14.33
CA GLU A 35 26.64 -11.22 -14.73
C GLU A 35 27.45 -12.30 -15.48
N GLY A 36 28.42 -11.90 -16.29
CA GLY A 36 29.20 -12.83 -17.11
C GLY A 36 30.35 -13.51 -16.37
N VAL A 37 30.88 -12.87 -15.32
CA VAL A 37 32.13 -13.30 -14.68
C VAL A 37 31.92 -13.92 -13.29
N LEU A 38 30.96 -13.41 -12.51
CA LEU A 38 30.74 -13.89 -11.14
C LEU A 38 30.10 -15.27 -11.10
N LEU A 39 29.04 -15.48 -11.88
CA LEU A 39 28.25 -16.70 -11.79
C LEU A 39 29.09 -17.93 -12.17
N PRO A 40 29.89 -17.92 -13.27
CA PRO A 40 30.76 -19.05 -13.58
C PRO A 40 31.87 -19.29 -12.54
N ALA A 41 32.40 -18.22 -11.92
CA ALA A 41 33.43 -18.35 -10.89
C ALA A 41 32.88 -18.95 -9.58
N PHE A 42 31.66 -18.57 -9.18
CA PHE A 42 30.97 -19.14 -8.03
C PHE A 42 30.53 -20.58 -8.28
N GLU A 43 29.91 -20.88 -9.43
CA GLU A 43 29.51 -22.24 -9.81
C GLU A 43 30.70 -23.18 -9.78
N ARG A 44 31.81 -22.80 -10.42
CA ARG A 44 33.05 -23.59 -10.42
C ARG A 44 33.58 -23.85 -9.01
N ALA A 45 33.57 -22.84 -8.13
CA ALA A 45 34.04 -22.99 -6.76
C ALA A 45 33.10 -23.81 -5.86
N PHE A 46 31.77 -23.69 -6.07
CA PHE A 46 30.76 -24.40 -5.30
C PHE A 46 30.70 -25.88 -5.68
N ASP A 47 30.72 -26.18 -6.98
CA ASP A 47 30.74 -27.55 -7.51
C ASP A 47 31.99 -28.32 -7.05
N GLU A 48 33.14 -27.65 -6.93
CA GLU A 48 34.39 -28.28 -6.47
C GLU A 48 34.39 -28.61 -4.98
N VAL A 49 33.80 -27.77 -4.13
CA VAL A 49 33.82 -27.97 -2.68
C VAL A 49 32.68 -28.86 -2.19
N ALA A 50 31.59 -28.96 -2.94
CA ALA A 50 30.46 -29.84 -2.65
C ALA A 50 30.09 -30.72 -3.86
N PRO A 51 30.93 -31.68 -4.27
CA PRO A 51 30.71 -32.48 -5.48
C PRO A 51 29.64 -33.60 -5.33
N GLY A 52 28.71 -33.49 -4.38
CA GLY A 52 27.74 -34.56 -4.08
C GLY A 52 26.46 -34.08 -3.41
N ASP A 53 25.66 -35.03 -2.92
CA ASP A 53 24.25 -34.86 -2.51
C ASP A 53 24.05 -34.08 -1.19
N ALA A 54 25.12 -33.50 -0.64
CA ALA A 54 25.09 -32.79 0.63
C ALA A 54 24.75 -31.31 0.42
N VAL A 55 23.64 -30.86 1.03
CA VAL A 55 23.28 -29.44 1.05
C VAL A 55 24.12 -28.71 2.10
N VAL A 56 25.05 -27.89 1.65
CA VAL A 56 25.87 -27.03 2.53
C VAL A 56 25.13 -25.71 2.76
N HIS A 57 24.69 -25.45 3.99
CA HIS A 57 24.05 -24.18 4.35
C HIS A 57 25.05 -23.25 5.02
N LEU A 58 25.37 -22.14 4.35
CA LEU A 58 26.30 -21.13 4.86
C LEU A 58 25.53 -19.87 5.24
N PRO A 59 25.51 -19.48 6.53
CA PRO A 59 24.81 -18.27 6.95
C PRO A 59 25.46 -17.00 6.39
N ARG A 60 26.78 -17.00 6.18
CA ARG A 60 27.53 -15.87 5.64
C ARG A 60 28.87 -16.35 5.05
N LEU A 61 29.22 -15.81 3.88
CA LEU A 61 30.53 -15.95 3.27
C LEU A 61 31.07 -14.53 3.01
N GLU A 62 32.20 -14.18 3.61
CA GLU A 62 32.85 -12.88 3.41
C GLU A 62 34.13 -13.04 2.61
N LEU A 63 34.25 -12.27 1.53
CA LEU A 63 35.42 -12.30 0.65
C LEU A 63 36.11 -10.94 0.73
N HIS A 64 37.41 -10.94 1.00
CA HIS A 64 38.23 -9.75 1.01
C HIS A 64 39.27 -9.84 -0.10
N LEU A 65 39.01 -9.14 -1.20
CA LEU A 65 39.90 -9.10 -2.36
C LEU A 65 40.72 -7.80 -2.34
N ARG A 66 42.04 -7.91 -2.46
CA ARG A 66 42.92 -6.77 -2.66
C ARG A 66 43.44 -6.80 -4.08
N ILE A 67 43.12 -5.76 -4.84
CA ILE A 67 43.45 -5.67 -6.26
C ILE A 67 44.29 -4.42 -6.47
N ALA A 68 45.43 -4.57 -7.14
CA ALA A 68 46.29 -3.45 -7.50
C ALA A 68 45.74 -2.80 -8.78
N GLY A 69 45.15 -1.61 -8.63
CA GLY A 69 44.59 -0.81 -9.72
C GLY A 69 43.30 -1.35 -10.33
N THR A 70 42.59 -0.50 -11.08
CA THR A 70 41.36 -0.84 -11.81
C THR A 70 41.63 -1.38 -13.23
N GLU A 71 42.82 -1.14 -13.79
CA GLU A 71 43.19 -1.67 -15.11
C GLU A 71 43.20 -3.21 -15.12
N GLY A 72 42.54 -3.83 -16.09
CA GLY A 72 42.46 -5.30 -16.19
C GLY A 72 41.79 -5.97 -14.98
N LEU A 73 40.89 -5.26 -14.28
CA LEU A 73 40.08 -5.84 -13.20
C LEU A 73 39.28 -7.04 -13.69
N ALA A 74 38.69 -6.90 -14.88
CA ALA A 74 37.99 -7.91 -15.66
C ALA A 74 38.63 -9.30 -15.68
N GLU A 75 39.91 -9.32 -16.06
CA GLU A 75 40.67 -10.53 -16.37
C GLU A 75 41.15 -11.20 -15.08
N ARG A 76 41.40 -10.40 -14.04
CA ARG A 76 42.00 -10.86 -12.77
C ARG A 76 40.96 -11.23 -11.71
N LEU A 77 39.82 -10.53 -11.70
CA LEU A 77 38.75 -10.71 -10.72
C LEU A 77 38.16 -12.12 -10.67
N PRO A 78 37.85 -12.82 -11.79
CA PRO A 78 37.28 -14.16 -11.73
C PRO A 78 38.20 -15.18 -11.06
N GLU A 79 39.49 -15.16 -11.39
CA GLU A 79 40.45 -16.10 -10.80
C GLU A 79 40.68 -15.80 -9.31
N LEU A 80 40.75 -14.53 -8.92
CA LEU A 80 40.85 -14.13 -7.51
C LEU A 80 39.60 -14.51 -6.71
N LEU A 81 38.41 -14.34 -7.28
CA LEU A 81 37.15 -14.76 -6.67
C LEU A 81 37.09 -16.26 -6.49
N TYR A 82 37.38 -17.02 -7.55
CA TYR A 82 37.40 -18.48 -7.50
C TYR A 82 38.35 -18.99 -6.40
N GLN A 83 39.57 -18.45 -6.33
CA GLN A 83 40.55 -18.83 -5.30
C GLN A 83 40.06 -18.51 -3.88
N GLN A 84 39.55 -17.30 -3.66
CA GLN A 84 39.09 -16.86 -2.34
C GLN A 84 37.83 -17.61 -1.88
N VAL A 85 36.89 -17.87 -2.79
CA VAL A 85 35.68 -18.64 -2.50
C VAL A 85 36.06 -20.07 -2.14
N ARG A 86 36.89 -20.73 -2.95
CA ARG A 86 37.33 -22.10 -2.68
C ARG A 86 38.03 -22.22 -1.33
N GLU A 87 38.90 -21.27 -0.98
CA GLU A 87 39.60 -21.27 0.30
C GLU A 87 38.63 -21.09 1.48
N GLN A 88 37.77 -20.07 1.45
CA GLN A 88 36.85 -19.79 2.55
C GLN A 88 35.79 -20.89 2.71
N LEU A 89 35.31 -21.43 1.59
CA LEU A 89 34.31 -22.49 1.56
C LEU A 89 34.87 -23.81 2.10
N SER A 90 36.08 -24.19 1.68
CA SER A 90 36.75 -25.39 2.21
C SER A 90 37.05 -25.28 3.71
N GLN A 91 37.39 -24.09 4.21
CA GLN A 91 37.53 -23.83 5.64
C GLN A 91 36.18 -23.92 6.38
N ALA A 92 35.10 -23.37 5.81
CA ALA A 92 33.77 -23.39 6.41
C ALA A 92 33.18 -24.81 6.49
N VAL A 93 33.37 -25.62 5.43
CA VAL A 93 32.94 -27.03 5.41
C VAL A 93 33.73 -27.86 6.42
N ARG A 94 35.05 -27.68 6.52
CA ARG A 94 35.88 -28.36 7.55
C ARG A 94 35.49 -28.01 8.99
N ARG A 95 34.90 -26.83 9.23
CA ARG A 95 34.43 -26.37 10.55
C ARG A 95 33.04 -26.90 10.94
N GLY A 96 32.45 -27.80 10.15
CA GLY A 96 31.23 -28.53 10.53
C GLY A 96 29.90 -27.85 10.14
N ALA A 97 29.88 -26.99 9.12
CA ALA A 97 28.65 -26.39 8.59
C ALA A 97 27.87 -27.33 7.64
N VAL A 98 27.70 -28.61 8.00
CA VAL A 98 26.85 -29.56 7.27
C VAL A 98 25.66 -29.92 8.16
N GLY A 99 24.54 -29.23 7.97
CA GLY A 99 23.28 -29.57 8.61
C GLY A 99 22.61 -30.71 7.87
N ALA A 100 22.70 -31.94 8.40
CA ALA A 100 21.98 -33.09 7.87
C ALA A 100 20.47 -32.93 8.14
N VAL A 101 19.67 -32.75 7.09
CA VAL A 101 18.22 -32.97 7.14
C VAL A 101 17.94 -34.32 6.50
N GLY A 102 17.84 -35.35 7.33
CA GLY A 102 17.41 -36.68 6.92
C GLY A 102 15.90 -36.71 6.69
N GLY A 103 15.48 -36.98 5.45
CA GLY A 103 14.12 -37.41 5.14
C GLY A 103 14.06 -38.93 5.22
N GLN A 104 13.38 -39.46 6.23
CA GLN A 104 12.98 -40.87 6.27
C GLN A 104 11.98 -41.14 5.13
N ALA A 105 12.36 -42.02 4.21
CA ALA A 105 11.47 -42.68 3.29
C ALA A 105 10.89 -43.91 3.98
N GLU A 106 9.62 -43.85 4.38
CA GLU A 106 8.84 -45.06 4.68
C GLU A 106 8.06 -45.49 3.45
N ALA A 107 8.35 -46.71 3.05
CA ALA A 107 7.76 -47.43 1.93
C ALA A 107 6.42 -48.02 2.33
N HIS A 108 5.40 -47.85 1.47
CA HIS A 108 4.33 -48.84 1.34
C HIS A 108 4.02 -49.05 -0.13
N GLY A 109 4.45 -50.21 -0.64
CA GLY A 109 3.94 -50.77 -1.87
C GLY A 109 2.65 -51.53 -1.62
N SER A 110 1.76 -51.54 -2.61
CA SER A 110 0.96 -52.72 -2.91
C SER A 110 0.57 -52.73 -4.39
N VAL A 111 0.88 -53.86 -4.99
CA VAL A 111 0.64 -54.29 -6.37
C VAL A 111 -0.79 -54.85 -6.46
N ALA A 112 -1.50 -54.56 -7.55
CA ALA A 112 -2.41 -55.54 -8.15
C ALA A 112 -2.66 -55.21 -9.64
N ARG A 113 -2.36 -56.21 -10.47
CA ARG A 113 -2.59 -56.29 -11.92
C ARG A 113 -4.07 -56.53 -12.25
N GLY A 114 -4.45 -56.23 -13.50
CA GLY A 114 -5.64 -56.78 -14.15
C GLY A 114 -5.77 -56.29 -15.59
N GLU A 115 -5.37 -57.13 -16.54
CA GLU A 115 -5.46 -56.98 -18.00
C GLU A 115 -6.90 -56.89 -18.53
N GLY A 116 -7.05 -56.38 -19.76
CA GLY A 116 -8.29 -56.48 -20.53
C GLY A 116 -8.27 -55.70 -21.84
N ASP A 117 -7.59 -56.27 -22.83
CA ASP A 117 -7.50 -55.87 -24.25
C ASP A 117 -8.87 -55.81 -24.96
N THR A 118 -9.03 -54.92 -25.95
CA THR A 118 -9.41 -55.29 -27.35
C THR A 118 -9.73 -54.09 -28.25
N THR A 119 -8.84 -53.87 -29.22
CA THR A 119 -9.08 -53.67 -30.68
C THR A 119 -9.95 -52.53 -31.23
N GLY A 120 -9.38 -51.76 -32.19
CA GLY A 120 -10.14 -51.11 -33.26
C GLY A 120 -9.46 -49.89 -33.93
N VAL A 121 -8.70 -50.13 -34.99
CA VAL A 121 -8.14 -49.17 -35.99
C VAL A 121 -8.70 -49.62 -37.36
N PRO A 122 -8.82 -48.84 -38.48
CA PRO A 122 -8.14 -47.59 -38.90
C PRO A 122 -9.02 -46.47 -39.54
N GLY A 123 -8.36 -45.33 -39.86
CA GLY A 123 -8.86 -44.15 -40.61
C GLY A 123 -9.18 -44.38 -42.10
N PRO A 124 -9.33 -43.32 -42.96
CA PRO A 124 -8.16 -42.56 -43.41
C PRO A 124 -8.38 -41.07 -43.89
N ARG A 125 -7.25 -40.34 -43.93
CA ARG A 125 -6.66 -39.41 -44.94
C ARG A 125 -7.45 -38.34 -45.76
N ASP A 126 -6.74 -37.20 -45.88
CA ASP A 126 -6.61 -36.20 -46.96
C ASP A 126 -7.85 -35.31 -47.29
N VAL A 127 -7.76 -34.00 -47.55
CA VAL A 127 -7.15 -33.33 -48.71
C VAL A 127 -6.93 -31.82 -48.44
N ALA A 128 -6.00 -31.24 -49.20
CA ALA A 128 -5.37 -29.93 -49.15
C ALA A 128 -6.15 -28.71 -49.74
N ALA A 129 -5.54 -27.52 -49.52
CA ALA A 129 -5.20 -26.47 -50.51
C ALA A 129 -5.94 -25.11 -50.55
N GLY A 130 -5.14 -24.03 -50.67
CA GLY A 130 -5.45 -22.75 -51.37
C GLY A 130 -5.44 -21.50 -50.49
N ARG A 131 -4.34 -20.73 -50.33
CA ARG A 131 -3.76 -19.61 -51.16
C ARG A 131 -4.61 -18.33 -51.32
N GLY A 132 -3.96 -17.18 -51.04
CA GLY A 132 -4.23 -15.84 -51.62
C GLY A 132 -4.33 -14.70 -50.58
N LEU A 133 -3.24 -13.98 -50.26
CA LEU A 133 -2.80 -12.67 -50.81
C LEU A 133 -3.53 -11.45 -50.21
N GLU A 134 -2.82 -10.63 -49.41
CA GLU A 134 -2.57 -9.20 -49.70
C GLU A 134 -1.60 -8.58 -48.68
N GLN A 135 -0.44 -8.12 -49.18
CA GLN A 135 0.44 -7.16 -48.54
C GLN A 135 -0.01 -5.75 -48.94
N VAL A 136 0.20 -4.73 -48.09
CA VAL A 136 0.93 -3.49 -48.43
C VAL A 136 1.17 -2.61 -47.17
N ARG A 137 2.47 -2.42 -46.90
CA ARG A 137 3.20 -1.23 -46.35
C ARG A 137 2.75 -0.53 -45.07
N GLN A 138 3.60 -0.63 -44.04
CA GLN A 138 3.93 0.51 -43.16
C GLN A 138 5.44 0.77 -43.20
N ALA A 139 5.78 2.03 -43.51
CA ALA A 139 7.13 2.58 -43.44
C ALA A 139 7.37 3.15 -42.03
N GLY A 140 8.59 2.96 -41.53
CA GLY A 140 8.98 3.34 -40.17
C GLY A 140 9.30 4.82 -39.96
N VAL A 141 9.26 5.22 -38.69
CA VAL A 141 9.97 6.39 -38.13
C VAL A 141 10.54 5.95 -36.77
N GLY A 142 11.82 6.26 -36.56
CA GLY A 142 12.69 5.70 -35.53
C GLY A 142 12.33 6.06 -34.08
N ARG A 143 12.56 5.10 -33.19
CA ARG A 143 12.58 5.28 -31.73
C ARG A 143 14.01 5.51 -31.29
N GLY A 144 14.31 6.70 -30.79
CA GLY A 144 15.40 6.90 -29.84
C GLY A 144 14.94 6.40 -28.48
N ALA A 145 15.51 5.29 -28.01
CA ALA A 145 15.22 4.70 -26.72
C ALA A 145 16.06 5.41 -25.64
N VAL A 146 15.39 5.96 -24.63
CA VAL A 146 16.02 6.38 -23.38
C VAL A 146 16.03 5.13 -22.47
N GLU A 147 17.18 4.46 -22.39
CA GLU A 147 17.49 3.45 -21.37
C GLU A 147 17.68 4.16 -20.02
N GLY A 148 17.28 3.67 -18.85
CA GLY A 148 16.79 2.37 -18.43
C GLY A 148 17.02 2.30 -16.93
N VAL A 149 16.02 2.66 -16.12
CA VAL A 149 15.99 2.28 -14.71
C VAL A 149 15.65 0.80 -14.71
N SER A 150 16.64 -0.05 -14.42
CA SER A 150 16.43 -1.50 -14.32
C SER A 150 15.45 -1.81 -13.20
N ALA A 151 14.18 -1.98 -13.58
CA ALA A 151 13.15 -2.53 -12.72
C ALA A 151 13.55 -3.97 -12.36
N GLU A 152 13.67 -4.26 -11.06
CA GLU A 152 13.59 -5.63 -10.56
C GLU A 152 12.36 -6.28 -11.19
N ARG A 153 12.56 -7.43 -11.87
CA ARG A 153 11.48 -8.16 -12.53
C ARG A 153 10.47 -8.60 -11.46
N ALA A 154 9.37 -7.87 -11.35
CA ALA A 154 8.18 -8.35 -10.66
C ALA A 154 7.75 -9.67 -11.32
N GLU A 155 7.50 -10.71 -10.54
CA GLU A 155 6.89 -11.94 -11.05
C GLU A 155 5.57 -11.58 -11.76
N PRO A 156 5.26 -12.16 -12.93
CA PRO A 156 4.01 -11.90 -13.61
C PRO A 156 2.82 -12.23 -12.69
N LEU A 157 1.80 -11.36 -12.63
CA LEU A 157 0.60 -11.58 -11.80
C LEU A 157 -0.04 -12.96 -12.05
N SER A 158 0.06 -13.49 -13.26
CA SER A 158 -0.42 -14.83 -13.65
C SER A 158 0.32 -15.99 -12.99
N THR A 159 1.46 -15.74 -12.36
CA THR A 159 2.29 -16.75 -11.67
C THR A 159 2.11 -16.72 -10.15
N LEU A 160 1.41 -15.72 -9.62
CA LEU A 160 1.15 -15.60 -8.18
C LEU A 160 0.10 -16.63 -7.74
N GLY A 161 0.49 -17.50 -6.80
CA GLY A 161 -0.45 -18.38 -6.12
C GLY A 161 -1.34 -17.62 -5.10
N PRO A 162 -2.28 -18.32 -4.44
CA PRO A 162 -3.23 -17.72 -3.48
C PRO A 162 -2.55 -16.92 -2.36
N ALA A 163 -1.40 -17.39 -1.87
CA ALA A 163 -0.64 -16.69 -0.84
C ALA A 163 -0.09 -15.33 -1.32
N GLY A 164 0.33 -15.23 -2.59
CA GLY A 164 0.80 -13.98 -3.19
C GLY A 164 -0.34 -12.97 -3.32
N LEU A 165 -1.49 -13.41 -3.82
CA LEU A 165 -2.71 -12.58 -3.88
C LEU A 165 -3.16 -12.10 -2.50
N GLY A 166 -3.11 -12.97 -1.49
CA GLY A 166 -3.41 -12.63 -0.10
C GLY A 166 -2.48 -11.54 0.46
N GLN A 167 -1.20 -11.53 0.08
CA GLN A 167 -0.27 -10.47 0.48
C GLN A 167 -0.59 -9.13 -0.18
N LEU A 168 -0.91 -9.13 -1.48
CA LEU A 168 -1.30 -7.92 -2.21
C LEU A 168 -2.57 -7.28 -1.61
N ARG A 169 -3.58 -8.12 -1.32
CA ARG A 169 -4.82 -7.68 -0.67
C ARG A 169 -4.56 -7.15 0.73
N SER A 170 -3.80 -7.88 1.56
CA SER A 170 -3.44 -7.43 2.91
C SER A 170 -2.74 -6.08 2.90
N HIS A 171 -1.82 -5.88 1.96
CA HIS A 171 -1.14 -4.61 1.80
C HIS A 171 -2.13 -3.48 1.50
N TYR A 172 -3.00 -3.63 0.49
CA TYR A 172 -4.00 -2.62 0.18
C TYR A 172 -4.96 -2.37 1.35
N LEU A 173 -5.43 -3.43 2.02
CA LEU A 173 -6.35 -3.29 3.16
C LEU A 173 -5.70 -2.51 4.30
N GLU A 174 -4.41 -2.67 4.58
CA GLU A 174 -3.71 -1.95 5.65
C GLU A 174 -3.30 -0.53 5.23
N THR A 175 -2.75 -0.34 4.03
CA THR A 175 -2.16 0.96 3.63
C THR A 175 -3.14 1.82 2.85
N GLY A 176 -3.99 1.22 2.02
CA GLY A 176 -4.83 1.91 1.04
C GLY A 176 -4.09 2.25 -0.26
N SER A 177 -2.81 1.89 -0.35
CA SER A 177 -1.97 2.09 -1.53
C SER A 177 -1.81 0.80 -2.31
N LEU A 178 -1.47 0.90 -3.60
CA LEU A 178 -1.15 -0.28 -4.40
C LEU A 178 0.25 -0.81 -4.07
N PRO A 179 0.39 -2.14 -3.89
CA PRO A 179 1.69 -2.79 -4.02
C PRO A 179 2.27 -2.50 -5.41
N TRP A 180 3.60 -2.42 -5.51
CA TRP A 180 4.31 -2.22 -6.78
C TRP A 180 3.89 -3.21 -7.89
N ALA A 181 3.58 -4.46 -7.55
CA ALA A 181 3.13 -5.47 -8.51
C ALA A 181 1.82 -5.10 -9.23
N LEU A 182 1.00 -4.22 -8.64
CA LEU A 182 -0.23 -3.70 -9.22
C LEU A 182 -0.06 -2.28 -9.80
N ALA A 183 1.13 -1.69 -9.66
CA ALA A 183 1.38 -0.34 -10.14
C ALA A 183 1.26 -0.29 -11.67
N GLY A 184 0.47 0.67 -12.15
CA GLY A 184 0.31 0.93 -13.57
C GLY A 184 -0.65 0.01 -14.31
N LEU A 185 -1.33 -0.90 -13.62
CA LEU A 185 -2.51 -1.60 -14.14
C LEU A 185 -3.69 -0.65 -14.26
N GLU A 186 -4.64 -1.01 -15.14
CA GLU A 186 -5.93 -0.31 -15.21
C GLU A 186 -6.82 -0.69 -14.02
N ARG A 187 -7.74 0.21 -13.66
CA ARG A 187 -8.62 0.09 -12.49
C ARG A 187 -9.34 -1.25 -12.43
N GLU A 188 -9.93 -1.72 -13.52
CA GLU A 188 -10.68 -2.98 -13.53
C GLU A 188 -9.78 -4.19 -13.22
N GLN A 189 -8.53 -4.16 -13.67
CA GLN A 189 -7.56 -5.24 -13.40
C GLN A 189 -7.10 -5.23 -11.94
N VAL A 190 -6.91 -4.05 -11.37
CA VAL A 190 -6.61 -3.88 -9.94
C VAL A 190 -7.77 -4.42 -9.09
N LEU A 191 -9.00 -4.01 -9.41
CA LEU A 191 -10.19 -4.46 -8.67
C LEU A 191 -10.41 -5.96 -8.78
N GLU A 192 -10.21 -6.56 -9.96
CA GLU A 192 -10.31 -8.01 -10.13
C GLU A 192 -9.26 -8.74 -9.26
N THR A 193 -8.04 -8.21 -9.17
CA THR A 193 -6.99 -8.79 -8.32
C THR A 193 -7.29 -8.65 -6.83
N LEU A 194 -7.83 -7.49 -6.43
CA LEU A 194 -8.14 -7.18 -5.04
C LEU A 194 -9.47 -7.77 -4.56
N ARG A 195 -10.32 -8.26 -5.46
CA ARG A 195 -11.65 -8.80 -5.15
C ARG A 195 -11.58 -9.83 -4.02
N LEU A 196 -12.53 -9.72 -3.09
CA LEU A 196 -12.66 -10.62 -1.95
C LEU A 196 -13.98 -11.39 -1.99
N GLU A 197 -13.97 -12.54 -1.35
CA GLU A 197 -15.18 -13.26 -0.93
C GLU A 197 -15.25 -13.30 0.60
N ALA A 198 -16.45 -13.52 1.16
CA ALA A 198 -16.68 -13.43 2.59
C ALA A 198 -15.73 -14.28 3.48
N PRO A 199 -15.40 -15.54 3.12
CA PRO A 199 -14.48 -16.35 3.93
C PRO A 199 -13.08 -15.74 4.04
N GLU A 200 -12.54 -15.23 2.93
CA GLU A 200 -11.21 -14.60 2.86
C GLU A 200 -11.20 -13.30 3.65
N ALA A 201 -12.25 -12.49 3.51
CA ALA A 201 -12.41 -11.27 4.28
C ALA A 201 -12.48 -11.53 5.80
N LEU A 202 -13.19 -12.58 6.24
CA LEU A 202 -13.20 -13.00 7.65
C LEU A 202 -11.81 -13.42 8.13
N GLU A 203 -11.03 -14.10 7.30
CA GLU A 203 -9.66 -14.47 7.62
C GLU A 203 -8.77 -13.24 7.82
N HIS A 204 -8.79 -12.30 6.88
CA HIS A 204 -8.06 -11.03 6.99
C HIS A 204 -8.43 -10.28 8.29
N LEU A 205 -9.72 -10.21 8.62
CA LEU A 205 -10.17 -9.62 9.87
C LEU A 205 -9.58 -10.38 11.07
N ARG A 206 -9.68 -11.71 11.13
CA ARG A 206 -9.17 -12.49 12.27
C ARG A 206 -7.66 -12.38 12.46
N MET A 207 -6.91 -12.33 11.35
CA MET A 207 -5.44 -12.28 11.36
C MET A 207 -4.89 -10.89 11.68
N ARG A 208 -5.67 -9.83 11.45
CA ARG A 208 -5.27 -8.48 11.79
C ARG A 208 -5.14 -8.33 13.32
N PRO A 209 -3.98 -7.92 13.85
CA PRO A 209 -3.83 -7.66 15.27
C PRO A 209 -4.84 -6.60 15.71
N GLY A 210 -5.58 -6.89 16.79
CA GLY A 210 -6.53 -5.94 17.35
C GLY A 210 -5.80 -4.69 17.84
N SER A 211 -6.29 -3.53 17.42
CA SER A 211 -5.87 -2.27 18.03
C SER A 211 -6.31 -2.22 19.49
N ARG A 212 -5.49 -1.60 20.35
CA ARG A 212 -5.82 -1.38 21.76
C ARG A 212 -6.82 -0.24 21.97
N THR A 213 -7.07 0.56 20.93
CA THR A 213 -7.99 1.70 20.91
C THR A 213 -9.16 1.35 19.99
N GLY A 214 -10.40 1.47 20.45
CA GLY A 214 -11.56 0.80 19.85
C GLY A 214 -11.90 1.20 18.41
N LEU A 215 -11.41 2.36 17.95
CA LEU A 215 -11.73 2.99 16.67
C LEU A 215 -10.55 3.80 16.10
N ASP A 216 -9.32 3.30 16.17
CA ASP A 216 -8.24 4.03 15.49
C ASP A 216 -8.51 4.13 13.97
N ALA A 217 -7.97 5.19 13.36
CA ALA A 217 -8.20 5.48 11.94
C ALA A 217 -7.79 4.33 11.01
N GLY A 218 -6.75 3.57 11.36
CA GLY A 218 -6.33 2.38 10.59
C GLY A 218 -7.32 1.23 10.74
N GLY A 219 -7.85 1.01 11.95
CA GLY A 219 -9.01 0.19 12.28
C GLY A 219 -10.13 0.31 11.26
N VAL A 220 -10.72 1.50 11.25
CA VAL A 220 -11.88 1.87 10.42
C VAL A 220 -11.55 1.83 8.94
N ALA A 221 -10.39 2.36 8.51
CA ALA A 221 -9.99 2.38 7.11
C ALA A 221 -9.82 0.98 6.51
N PHE A 222 -9.23 0.05 7.25
CA PHE A 222 -9.14 -1.35 6.83
C PHE A 222 -10.51 -1.97 6.64
N SER A 223 -11.41 -1.81 7.62
CA SER A 223 -12.77 -2.35 7.54
C SER A 223 -13.54 -1.71 6.38
N PHE A 224 -13.32 -0.43 6.12
CA PHE A 224 -13.92 0.27 4.98
C PHE A 224 -13.47 -0.33 3.64
N ARG A 225 -12.15 -0.45 3.43
CA ARG A 225 -11.58 -1.02 2.20
C ARG A 225 -12.02 -2.47 1.99
N LEU A 226 -12.07 -3.25 3.07
CA LEU A 226 -12.54 -4.63 3.02
C LEU A 226 -14.01 -4.72 2.60
N LEU A 227 -14.89 -3.92 3.19
CA LEU A 227 -16.32 -3.91 2.83
C LEU A 227 -16.54 -3.35 1.42
N GLN A 228 -15.71 -2.42 0.97
CA GLN A 228 -15.76 -1.85 -0.38
C GLN A 228 -15.42 -2.88 -1.46
N LEU A 229 -14.52 -3.83 -1.17
CA LEU A 229 -14.13 -4.93 -2.08
C LEU A 229 -15.12 -6.10 -2.10
N LEU A 230 -16.13 -6.09 -1.23
CA LEU A 230 -17.15 -7.14 -1.13
C LEU A 230 -18.47 -6.69 -1.77
N PRO A 231 -19.22 -7.62 -2.40
CA PRO A 231 -20.62 -7.38 -2.72
C PRO A 231 -21.40 -7.02 -1.45
N ILE A 232 -22.30 -6.03 -1.54
CA ILE A 232 -23.04 -5.50 -0.37
C ILE A 232 -23.82 -6.58 0.39
N VAL A 233 -24.32 -7.59 -0.32
CA VAL A 233 -25.05 -8.75 0.24
C VAL A 233 -24.18 -9.60 1.19
N GLN A 234 -22.85 -9.55 1.02
CA GLN A 234 -21.93 -10.30 1.85
C GLN A 234 -21.59 -9.60 3.18
N TRP A 235 -21.93 -8.32 3.35
CA TRP A 235 -21.66 -7.59 4.60
C TRP A 235 -22.31 -8.26 5.81
N ALA A 236 -23.52 -8.78 5.64
CA ALA A 236 -24.25 -9.52 6.68
C ALA A 236 -23.49 -10.78 7.13
N VAL A 237 -22.86 -11.48 6.18
CA VAL A 237 -22.07 -12.69 6.45
C VAL A 237 -20.83 -12.34 7.26
N ILE A 238 -20.12 -11.27 6.88
CA ILE A 238 -18.96 -10.77 7.62
C ILE A 238 -19.34 -10.40 9.06
N ALA A 239 -20.40 -9.60 9.22
CA ALA A 239 -20.82 -9.11 10.52
C ALA A 239 -21.23 -10.27 11.46
N THR A 240 -22.00 -11.23 10.93
CA THR A 240 -22.43 -12.41 11.69
C THR A 240 -21.24 -13.31 12.05
N GLY A 241 -20.29 -13.50 11.14
CA GLY A 241 -19.10 -14.33 11.34
C GLY A 241 -18.14 -13.81 12.42
N LEU A 242 -18.32 -12.57 12.88
CA LEU A 242 -17.55 -11.94 13.95
C LEU A 242 -18.38 -11.65 15.21
N ALA A 243 -19.70 -11.81 15.14
CA ALA A 243 -20.60 -11.51 16.25
C ALA A 243 -20.31 -12.42 17.46
N LYS A 244 -20.08 -11.82 18.63
CA LYS A 244 -20.00 -12.49 19.92
C LYS A 244 -20.91 -11.79 20.92
N GLY A 245 -21.75 -12.57 21.62
CA GLY A 245 -22.71 -12.06 22.60
C GLY A 245 -23.77 -11.12 22.00
N ASP A 246 -24.54 -10.48 22.88
CA ASP A 246 -25.68 -9.63 22.49
C ASP A 246 -25.24 -8.40 21.66
N TRP A 247 -24.09 -7.81 22.01
CA TRP A 247 -23.50 -6.69 21.27
C TRP A 247 -23.19 -7.06 19.82
N GLY A 248 -22.55 -8.22 19.59
CA GLY A 248 -22.25 -8.68 18.23
C GLY A 248 -23.50 -8.91 17.40
N ALA A 249 -24.57 -9.43 18.00
CA ALA A 249 -25.85 -9.63 17.32
C ALA A 249 -26.52 -8.30 16.95
N GLU A 250 -26.45 -7.29 17.82
CA GLU A 250 -26.92 -5.92 17.52
C GLU A 250 -26.14 -5.27 16.38
N VAL A 251 -24.81 -5.38 16.41
CA VAL A 251 -23.94 -4.90 15.34
C VAL A 251 -24.28 -5.57 14.01
N ALA A 252 -24.47 -6.89 14.00
CA ALA A 252 -24.85 -7.62 12.79
C ALA A 252 -26.19 -7.12 12.21
N ARG A 253 -27.20 -6.89 13.05
CA ARG A 253 -28.48 -6.31 12.61
C ARG A 253 -28.32 -4.90 12.04
N ALA A 254 -27.49 -4.06 12.66
CA ALA A 254 -27.22 -2.72 12.16
C ALA A 254 -26.48 -2.73 10.81
N ILE A 255 -25.49 -3.61 10.62
CA ILE A 255 -24.80 -3.77 9.34
C ILE A 255 -25.73 -4.30 8.25
N VAL A 256 -26.62 -5.25 8.58
CA VAL A 256 -27.68 -5.70 7.66
C VAL A 256 -28.59 -4.54 7.26
N ALA A 257 -29.02 -3.71 8.21
CA ALA A 257 -29.84 -2.54 7.91
C ALA A 257 -29.12 -1.54 6.97
N LEU A 258 -27.80 -1.38 7.10
CA LEU A 258 -26.97 -0.56 6.21
C LEU A 258 -26.75 -1.21 4.83
N SER A 259 -26.91 -2.52 4.69
CA SER A 259 -26.78 -3.24 3.41
C SER A 259 -28.02 -3.13 2.52
N GLY A 260 -29.18 -2.76 3.09
CA GLY A 260 -30.46 -2.72 2.38
C GLY A 260 -30.63 -1.53 1.42
N GLU A 261 -31.55 -1.67 0.46
CA GLU A 261 -31.84 -0.66 -0.57
C GLU A 261 -32.77 0.48 -0.09
N VAL A 262 -33.41 0.34 1.08
CA VAL A 262 -34.40 1.31 1.56
C VAL A 262 -34.05 1.76 2.97
N THR A 263 -33.10 2.68 3.05
CA THR A 263 -32.89 3.54 4.22
C THR A 263 -33.03 4.99 3.74
N PRO A 264 -33.63 5.91 4.51
CA PRO A 264 -33.76 7.28 4.04
C PRO A 264 -32.35 7.89 3.83
N ALA A 265 -32.11 8.43 2.63
CA ALA A 265 -31.09 9.39 2.23
C ALA A 265 -29.61 9.21 2.67
N LEU A 266 -29.12 8.00 2.99
CA LEU A 266 -27.67 7.79 3.21
C LEU A 266 -26.95 7.45 1.90
N SER A 267 -25.83 8.12 1.64
CA SER A 267 -24.96 7.81 0.52
C SER A 267 -24.28 6.44 0.67
N ARG A 268 -23.74 5.88 -0.42
CA ARG A 268 -22.98 4.63 -0.34
C ARG A 268 -21.73 4.78 0.54
N ASP A 269 -21.01 5.90 0.45
CA ASP A 269 -19.89 6.22 1.35
C ASP A 269 -20.31 6.25 2.82
N ALA A 270 -21.43 6.90 3.15
CA ALA A 270 -21.94 6.94 4.52
C ALA A 270 -22.28 5.54 5.04
N ARG A 271 -22.92 4.69 4.22
CA ARG A 271 -23.24 3.30 4.61
C ARG A 271 -21.98 2.48 4.83
N LEU A 272 -20.98 2.59 3.96
CA LEU A 272 -19.67 1.94 4.12
C LEU A 272 -18.94 2.43 5.38
N LEU A 273 -18.92 3.73 5.63
CA LEU A 273 -18.30 4.32 6.81
C LEU A 273 -18.94 3.78 8.09
N LEU A 274 -20.26 3.88 8.21
CA LEU A 274 -20.97 3.41 9.41
C LEU A 274 -20.79 1.90 9.61
N ALA A 275 -20.86 1.10 8.54
CA ALA A 275 -20.61 -0.33 8.63
C ALA A 275 -19.17 -0.64 9.06
N SER A 276 -18.19 0.12 8.58
CA SER A 276 -16.77 -0.06 8.94
C SER A 276 -16.48 0.30 10.40
N VAL A 277 -17.13 1.34 10.94
CA VAL A 277 -17.07 1.72 12.36
C VAL A 277 -17.67 0.61 13.23
N LEU A 278 -18.86 0.13 12.89
CA LEU A 278 -19.51 -0.97 13.59
C LEU A 278 -18.69 -2.26 13.55
N LEU A 279 -18.11 -2.59 12.39
CA LEU A 279 -17.26 -3.77 12.22
C LEU A 279 -15.98 -3.66 13.07
N SER A 280 -15.36 -2.49 13.09
CA SER A 280 -14.16 -2.23 13.90
C SER A 280 -14.47 -2.40 15.40
N ALA A 281 -15.56 -1.79 15.86
CA ALA A 281 -15.96 -1.85 17.27
C ALA A 281 -16.50 -3.20 17.73
N SER A 282 -17.00 -4.04 16.83
CA SER A 282 -17.39 -5.42 17.18
C SER A 282 -16.25 -6.25 17.77
N ARG A 283 -14.99 -5.85 17.48
CA ARG A 283 -13.77 -6.56 17.89
C ARG A 283 -13.24 -6.11 19.24
N THR A 284 -13.37 -4.82 19.54
CA THR A 284 -12.83 -4.19 20.75
C THR A 284 -13.89 -4.00 21.83
N GLY A 285 -15.17 -4.01 21.45
CA GLY A 285 -16.29 -3.66 22.33
C GLY A 285 -16.51 -2.15 22.45
N PRO A 286 -17.68 -1.72 22.96
CA PRO A 286 -18.08 -0.32 23.00
C PRO A 286 -17.30 0.52 24.03
N GLU A 287 -16.71 -0.10 25.05
CA GLU A 287 -16.04 0.56 26.19
C GLU A 287 -14.67 1.18 25.82
N VAL A 288 -14.11 0.81 24.68
CA VAL A 288 -12.76 1.22 24.25
C VAL A 288 -12.80 2.43 23.29
N ALA A 289 -13.98 2.78 22.76
CA ALA A 289 -14.15 3.86 21.80
C ALA A 289 -14.37 5.21 22.49
N SER A 290 -13.83 6.29 21.92
CA SER A 290 -14.13 7.63 22.41
C SER A 290 -15.45 8.16 21.82
N ALA A 291 -16.21 8.92 22.62
CA ALA A 291 -17.43 9.58 22.14
C ALA A 291 -17.12 10.61 21.04
N GLU A 292 -15.97 11.29 21.11
CA GLU A 292 -15.53 12.28 20.14
C GLU A 292 -15.28 11.66 18.75
N GLU A 293 -14.55 10.54 18.66
CA GLU A 293 -14.31 9.84 17.39
C GLU A 293 -15.63 9.33 16.79
N LEU A 294 -16.52 8.79 17.62
CA LEU A 294 -17.85 8.36 17.20
C LEU A 294 -18.66 9.51 16.59
N VAL A 295 -18.70 10.65 17.27
CA VAL A 295 -19.39 11.84 16.78
C VAL A 295 -18.76 12.33 15.48
N ALA A 296 -17.43 12.34 15.36
CA ALA A 296 -16.75 12.73 14.12
C ALA A 296 -17.16 11.86 12.92
N HIS A 297 -17.26 10.54 13.12
CA HIS A 297 -17.74 9.63 12.07
C HIS A 297 -19.22 9.84 11.73
N LEU A 298 -20.07 10.13 12.73
CA LEU A 298 -21.48 10.43 12.53
C LEU A 298 -21.69 11.76 11.78
N VAL A 299 -20.93 12.80 12.13
CA VAL A 299 -20.92 14.11 11.44
C VAL A 299 -20.61 13.90 9.96
N ARG A 300 -19.53 13.15 9.67
CA ARG A 300 -19.16 12.82 8.29
C ARG A 300 -20.27 12.06 7.57
N ALA A 301 -20.83 11.01 8.18
CA ALA A 301 -21.84 10.16 7.55
C ALA A 301 -23.14 10.92 7.23
N VAL A 302 -23.52 11.87 8.08
CA VAL A 302 -24.75 12.67 7.94
C VAL A 302 -24.52 13.91 7.06
N GLY A 303 -23.28 14.32 6.83
CA GLY A 303 -22.90 15.41 5.91
C GLY A 303 -23.18 16.81 6.46
N ASP A 304 -23.05 17.01 7.78
CA ASP A 304 -23.30 18.30 8.42
C ASP A 304 -22.21 18.71 9.39
N SER A 305 -21.38 19.66 8.97
CA SER A 305 -20.27 20.22 9.74
C SER A 305 -20.71 21.24 10.81
N GLY A 306 -22.01 21.57 10.90
CA GLY A 306 -22.55 22.41 11.96
C GLY A 306 -22.69 21.63 13.27
N GLY A 307 -22.27 22.20 14.40
CA GLY A 307 -22.24 21.56 15.72
C GLY A 307 -23.63 21.08 16.22
N ARG A 308 -24.10 19.96 15.68
CA ARG A 308 -25.32 19.26 16.08
C ARG A 308 -24.96 18.20 17.12
N THR A 309 -25.85 18.04 18.10
CA THR A 309 -25.67 17.06 19.19
C THR A 309 -25.71 15.64 18.63
N ALA A 310 -25.09 14.70 19.35
CA ALA A 310 -25.06 13.29 18.94
C ALA A 310 -26.48 12.68 18.78
N GLU A 311 -27.45 13.19 19.55
CA GLU A 311 -28.86 12.84 19.42
C GLU A 311 -29.47 13.27 18.08
N ALA A 312 -29.17 14.49 17.62
CA ALA A 312 -29.63 14.98 16.33
C ALA A 312 -29.00 14.21 15.15
N LEU A 313 -27.75 13.76 15.30
CA LEU A 313 -27.06 12.94 14.28
C LEU A 313 -27.69 11.54 14.19
N THR A 314 -27.86 10.87 15.34
CA THR A 314 -28.38 9.49 15.38
C THR A 314 -29.86 9.38 14.99
N SER A 315 -30.66 10.43 15.18
CA SER A 315 -32.08 10.45 14.75
C SER A 315 -32.26 10.50 13.22
N ARG A 316 -31.20 10.84 12.47
CA ARG A 316 -31.20 10.83 10.99
C ARG A 316 -30.80 9.49 10.40
N LEU A 317 -30.35 8.57 11.25
CA LEU A 317 -29.97 7.22 10.83
C LEU A 317 -31.19 6.30 10.87
N PRO A 318 -31.15 5.17 10.14
CA PRO A 318 -32.15 4.11 10.26
C PRO A 318 -32.31 3.70 11.72
N GLU A 319 -33.54 3.45 12.20
CA GLU A 319 -33.79 3.30 13.64
C GLU A 319 -32.93 2.22 14.31
N VAL A 320 -32.72 1.08 13.65
CA VAL A 320 -31.83 0.01 14.15
C VAL A 320 -30.39 0.48 14.32
N VAL A 321 -29.91 1.34 13.42
CA VAL A 321 -28.55 1.90 13.45
C VAL A 321 -28.49 3.04 14.48
N GLY A 322 -29.42 3.98 14.42
CA GLY A 322 -29.49 5.13 15.32
C GLY A 322 -29.63 4.73 16.78
N SER A 323 -30.48 3.74 17.10
CA SER A 323 -30.63 3.21 18.47
C SER A 323 -29.35 2.59 19.00
N LEU A 324 -28.61 1.84 18.16
CA LEU A 324 -27.32 1.26 18.53
C LEU A 324 -26.28 2.35 18.83
N PHE A 325 -26.16 3.37 17.97
CA PHE A 325 -25.23 4.48 18.20
C PHE A 325 -25.61 5.32 19.43
N ARG A 326 -26.91 5.57 19.69
CA ARG A 326 -27.38 6.26 20.92
C ARG A 326 -26.94 5.49 22.17
N ARG A 327 -27.17 4.17 22.18
CA ARG A 327 -26.74 3.31 23.29
C ARG A 327 -25.23 3.32 23.44
N TRP A 328 -24.48 3.26 22.35
CA TRP A 328 -23.03 3.27 22.37
C TRP A 328 -22.49 4.58 22.97
N LEU A 329 -22.99 5.73 22.50
CA LEU A 329 -22.62 7.05 23.03
C LEU A 329 -22.89 7.15 24.54
N ALA A 330 -24.06 6.67 25.00
CA ALA A 330 -24.39 6.63 26.42
C ALA A 330 -23.43 5.74 27.25
N LEU A 331 -22.89 4.67 26.66
CA LEU A 331 -21.89 3.81 27.32
C LEU A 331 -20.51 4.49 27.38
N THR A 332 -20.13 5.26 26.35
CA THR A 332 -18.85 5.97 26.29
C THR A 332 -18.81 7.23 27.16
N GLU A 333 -19.97 7.85 27.41
CA GLU A 333 -20.11 9.02 28.30
C GLU A 333 -20.31 8.64 29.76
N ALA A 334 -20.67 7.37 30.05
CA ALA A 334 -20.82 6.90 31.42
C ALA A 334 -19.46 6.96 32.16
N PRO A 335 -19.43 7.42 33.43
CA PRO A 335 -18.19 7.38 34.21
C PRO A 335 -17.68 5.93 34.24
N PRO A 336 -16.35 5.72 34.16
CA PRO A 336 -15.78 4.38 34.16
C PRO A 336 -16.34 3.61 35.36
N ARG A 337 -16.95 2.46 35.10
CA ARG A 337 -17.55 1.63 36.14
C ARG A 337 -16.48 1.19 37.13
N GLY A 338 -16.43 1.90 38.26
CA GLY A 338 -15.72 1.51 39.45
C GLY A 338 -14.20 1.60 39.35
N GLU A 339 -13.64 2.53 40.13
CA GLU A 339 -12.49 2.16 40.94
C GLU A 339 -12.73 0.74 41.49
N VAL A 340 -11.80 -0.17 41.24
CA VAL A 340 -11.68 -1.37 42.06
C VAL A 340 -11.31 -0.84 43.45
N GLY A 341 -12.32 -0.58 44.28
CA GLY A 341 -12.13 -0.26 45.68
C GLY A 341 -11.19 -1.30 46.30
N PRO A 342 -10.33 -0.90 47.25
CA PRO A 342 -9.26 -1.76 47.74
C PRO A 342 -9.85 -3.10 48.15
N ARG A 343 -9.33 -4.16 47.52
CA ARG A 343 -9.67 -5.55 47.78
C ARG A 343 -9.57 -5.79 49.30
N VAL A 344 -10.71 -5.82 49.98
CA VAL A 344 -10.79 -6.24 51.38
C VAL A 344 -10.42 -7.71 51.38
N LEU A 345 -9.16 -7.99 51.71
CA LEU A 345 -8.70 -9.32 52.05
C LEU A 345 -9.43 -9.77 53.33
N PRO A 346 -9.82 -11.05 53.46
CA PRO A 346 -10.37 -11.54 54.71
C PRO A 346 -9.31 -11.44 55.82
N PRO A 347 -9.73 -11.38 57.09
CA PRO A 347 -8.80 -11.16 58.21
C PRO A 347 -7.78 -12.30 58.27
N ARG A 348 -6.49 -11.95 58.17
CA ARG A 348 -5.41 -12.89 58.47
C ARG A 348 -5.28 -12.98 59.98
N GLU A 349 -5.60 -14.16 60.51
CA GLU A 349 -5.32 -14.55 61.88
C GLU A 349 -3.84 -14.37 62.22
N ALA A 350 -3.62 -13.86 63.42
CA ALA A 350 -2.35 -13.47 63.97
C ALA A 350 -1.39 -14.65 64.13
N LEU A 351 -0.16 -14.47 63.66
CA LEU A 351 1.00 -15.06 64.30
C LEU A 351 2.07 -13.97 64.51
N SER A 352 2.47 -13.91 65.76
CA SER A 352 3.22 -12.90 66.46
C SER A 352 4.73 -13.02 66.25
N GLY A 353 5.43 -11.89 66.31
CA GLY A 353 6.85 -11.78 66.66
C GLY A 353 7.82 -11.93 65.48
N GLU A 354 8.85 -11.12 65.29
CA GLU A 354 9.55 -10.20 66.19
C GLU A 354 10.21 -9.05 65.40
N ARG A 355 10.64 -8.07 66.17
CA ARG A 355 11.09 -6.71 65.84
C ARG A 355 12.39 -6.66 65.04
N SER A 356 12.53 -5.62 64.21
CA SER A 356 13.72 -4.74 64.15
C SER A 356 13.42 -3.47 63.33
N GLU A 357 13.50 -2.31 63.97
CA GLU A 357 13.74 -0.97 63.38
C GLU A 357 15.20 -0.55 63.71
N PRO A 358 15.80 0.58 63.24
CA PRO A 358 15.33 1.64 62.31
C PRO A 358 16.34 2.12 61.22
N SER A 359 15.82 2.82 60.19
CA SER A 359 16.31 4.03 59.44
C SER A 359 17.80 4.27 59.05
N PRO A 360 18.12 5.28 58.19
CA PRO A 360 17.35 6.00 57.15
C PRO A 360 18.15 6.13 55.82
N ASP A 361 17.55 6.76 54.80
CA ASP A 361 18.12 7.90 54.04
C ASP A 361 17.80 7.89 52.54
N ARG A 362 17.57 9.12 52.03
CA ARG A 362 17.53 9.57 50.62
C ARG A 362 16.18 9.67 49.90
N ALA A 363 15.62 10.87 50.09
CA ALA A 363 15.44 11.90 49.06
C ALA A 363 14.53 11.60 47.84
N HIS A 364 13.52 12.48 47.74
CA HIS A 364 12.74 12.77 46.55
C HIS A 364 13.57 12.84 45.27
N GLU A 365 13.17 12.09 44.25
CA GLU A 365 13.35 12.51 42.86
C GLU A 365 12.11 12.13 42.04
N GLN A 366 11.60 13.14 41.33
CA GLN A 366 10.40 13.15 40.51
C GLN A 366 10.57 12.20 39.30
N GLU A 367 9.64 11.27 39.09
CA GLU A 367 9.66 10.38 37.93
C GLU A 367 8.72 10.90 36.83
N ALA A 368 9.33 11.46 35.78
CA ALA A 368 8.72 11.79 34.49
C ALA A 368 8.41 10.49 33.70
N PRO A 369 7.42 10.49 32.79
CA PRO A 369 7.06 9.30 32.03
C PRO A 369 8.18 8.92 31.04
N ARG A 370 8.63 7.67 31.15
CA ARG A 370 9.73 7.07 30.38
C ARG A 370 9.39 6.97 28.89
N VAL A 371 10.18 7.68 28.09
CA VAL A 371 10.23 7.59 26.62
C VAL A 371 10.66 6.18 26.22
N ALA A 372 9.86 5.51 25.40
CA ALA A 372 10.21 4.23 24.79
C ALA A 372 11.44 4.41 23.87
N ALA A 373 12.46 3.58 24.10
CA ALA A 373 13.74 3.62 23.39
C ALA A 373 13.57 3.30 21.90
N ARG A 374 14.07 4.21 21.05
CA ARG A 374 14.39 3.97 19.64
C ARG A 374 15.60 3.02 19.55
N PRO A 375 15.64 2.05 18.63
CA PRO A 375 16.91 1.42 18.27
C PRO A 375 17.74 2.44 17.48
N SER A 376 18.82 2.93 18.08
CA SER A 376 19.80 3.81 17.44
C SER A 376 20.90 2.95 16.81
N GLY A 377 20.81 2.72 15.50
CA GLY A 377 21.92 2.24 14.67
C GLY A 377 22.57 3.42 13.92
N PRO A 378 23.87 3.37 13.61
CA PRO A 378 24.55 4.48 12.96
C PRO A 378 24.15 4.57 11.48
N GLY A 379 23.58 5.71 11.08
CA GLY A 379 23.61 6.24 9.72
C GLY A 379 23.05 5.34 8.61
N ALA A 380 21.78 4.94 8.72
CA ALA A 380 21.00 4.66 7.52
C ALA A 380 20.51 6.01 6.98
N GLU A 381 21.28 6.63 6.08
CA GLU A 381 20.69 7.59 5.16
C GLU A 381 19.58 6.83 4.43
N ALA A 382 18.33 7.17 4.74
CA ALA A 382 17.19 6.62 4.04
C ALA A 382 17.33 7.04 2.57
N GLU A 383 17.52 6.06 1.68
CA GLU A 383 17.27 6.24 0.25
C GLU A 383 15.92 6.98 0.12
N PRO A 384 15.84 8.13 -0.57
CA PRO A 384 14.63 8.94 -0.57
C PRO A 384 13.47 8.11 -1.14
N PHE A 385 12.38 8.03 -0.37
CA PHE A 385 11.18 7.33 -0.75
C PHE A 385 10.67 7.85 -2.11
N LEU A 386 10.61 6.97 -3.11
CA LEU A 386 10.00 7.25 -4.41
C LEU A 386 8.59 6.69 -4.41
N LEU A 387 7.60 7.57 -4.33
CA LEU A 387 6.19 7.23 -4.40
C LEU A 387 5.72 7.29 -5.86
N PRO A 388 5.38 6.16 -6.51
CA PRO A 388 4.65 6.23 -7.77
C PRO A 388 3.29 6.87 -7.52
N VAL A 389 2.88 7.79 -8.38
CA VAL A 389 1.60 8.48 -8.26
C VAL A 389 0.85 8.50 -9.58
N SER A 390 -0.47 8.31 -9.48
CA SER A 390 -1.41 8.51 -10.56
C SER A 390 -1.99 9.94 -10.51
N HIS A 391 -2.50 10.41 -11.65
CA HIS A 391 -3.16 11.73 -11.76
C HIS A 391 -2.29 12.93 -11.37
N ALA A 392 -0.96 12.83 -11.55
CA ALA A 392 0.02 13.88 -11.25
C ALA A 392 -0.32 15.23 -11.92
N GLY A 393 -1.03 15.15 -13.04
CA GLY A 393 -1.44 16.30 -13.82
C GLY A 393 -2.53 17.16 -13.21
N LEU A 394 -3.22 16.68 -12.17
CA LEU A 394 -4.12 17.52 -11.37
C LEU A 394 -3.42 18.75 -10.79
N LEU A 395 -2.09 18.71 -10.66
CA LEU A 395 -1.28 19.86 -10.26
C LEU A 395 -1.48 21.07 -11.19
N LEU A 396 -1.72 20.85 -12.49
CA LEU A 396 -1.94 21.94 -13.45
C LEU A 396 -3.19 22.77 -13.10
N LEU A 397 -4.13 22.20 -12.35
CA LEU A 397 -5.37 22.85 -11.95
C LEU A 397 -5.22 23.71 -10.69
N HIS A 398 -4.03 23.77 -10.08
CA HIS A 398 -3.80 24.47 -8.80
C HIS A 398 -4.37 25.89 -8.69
N PRO A 399 -4.38 26.75 -9.75
CA PRO A 399 -4.94 28.09 -9.65
C PRO A 399 -6.46 28.11 -9.44
N TYR A 400 -7.14 27.01 -9.79
CA TYR A 400 -8.60 26.90 -9.81
C TYR A 400 -9.13 26.16 -8.57
N LEU A 401 -8.31 25.33 -7.91
CA LEU A 401 -8.76 24.39 -6.87
C LEU A 401 -9.41 25.07 -5.66
N SER A 402 -8.91 26.22 -5.20
CA SER A 402 -9.52 26.91 -4.05
C SER A 402 -10.94 27.35 -4.35
N ARG A 403 -11.16 27.99 -5.50
CA ARG A 403 -12.49 28.47 -5.92
C ARG A 403 -13.44 27.30 -6.18
N PHE A 404 -12.94 26.21 -6.74
CA PHE A 404 -13.69 24.99 -6.96
C PHE A 404 -14.18 24.35 -5.65
N PHE A 405 -13.32 24.30 -4.63
CA PHE A 405 -13.72 23.79 -3.32
C PHE A 405 -14.70 24.73 -2.60
N GLU A 406 -14.64 26.04 -2.88
CA GLU A 406 -15.62 27.01 -2.38
C GLU A 406 -16.99 26.85 -3.05
N SER A 407 -17.04 26.72 -4.38
CA SER A 407 -18.30 26.55 -5.11
C SER A 407 -18.99 25.22 -4.81
N THR A 408 -18.21 24.18 -4.55
CA THR A 408 -18.74 22.86 -4.15
C THR A 408 -19.03 22.75 -2.64
N GLY A 409 -18.68 23.76 -1.82
CA GLY A 409 -18.94 23.77 -0.38
C GLY A 409 -18.00 22.90 0.47
N VAL A 410 -16.91 22.38 -0.10
CA VAL A 410 -15.85 21.67 0.67
C VAL A 410 -15.06 22.63 1.56
N LYS A 411 -14.94 23.89 1.12
CA LYS A 411 -14.11 24.92 1.74
C LYS A 411 -14.90 26.20 1.93
N GLU A 412 -14.74 26.83 3.09
CA GLU A 412 -15.23 28.20 3.31
C GLU A 412 -14.32 29.22 2.59
N ALA A 413 -14.91 30.23 1.93
CA ALA A 413 -14.16 31.22 1.15
C ALA A 413 -13.04 31.93 1.93
N LYS A 414 -13.25 32.20 3.22
CA LYS A 414 -12.31 32.95 4.07
C LYS A 414 -11.38 32.08 4.92
N ARG A 415 -11.49 30.75 4.85
CA ARG A 415 -10.61 29.85 5.60
C ARG A 415 -9.61 29.18 4.66
N PRO A 416 -8.29 29.19 4.99
CA PRO A 416 -7.30 28.51 4.18
C PRO A 416 -7.33 26.99 4.34
N GLU A 417 -7.82 26.50 5.48
CA GLU A 417 -7.82 25.08 5.86
C GLU A 417 -9.03 24.33 5.31
N LEU A 418 -8.86 23.03 5.06
CA LEU A 418 -9.93 22.09 4.76
C LEU A 418 -10.35 21.37 6.06
N PRO A 419 -11.65 21.39 6.42
CA PRO A 419 -12.15 20.59 7.53
C PRO A 419 -11.89 19.09 7.32
N ALA A 420 -11.56 18.37 8.40
CA ALA A 420 -11.17 16.96 8.30
C ALA A 420 -12.32 16.07 7.78
N ASP A 421 -13.56 16.40 8.11
CA ASP A 421 -14.78 15.72 7.66
C ASP A 421 -15.08 15.92 6.18
N THR A 422 -14.55 16.98 5.53
CA THR A 422 -14.75 17.25 4.10
C THR A 422 -13.65 16.65 3.21
N LEU A 423 -12.53 16.19 3.77
CA LEU A 423 -11.41 15.60 3.02
C LEU A 423 -11.82 14.45 2.08
N PRO A 424 -12.66 13.48 2.48
CA PRO A 424 -13.12 12.42 1.58
C PRO A 424 -13.85 12.97 0.36
N ARG A 425 -14.71 13.98 0.55
CA ARG A 425 -15.44 14.63 -0.54
C ARG A 425 -14.50 15.45 -1.43
N ALA A 426 -13.54 16.15 -0.84
CA ALA A 426 -12.50 16.87 -1.57
C ALA A 426 -11.70 15.92 -2.48
N ALA A 427 -11.35 14.73 -1.99
CA ALA A 427 -10.68 13.70 -2.78
C ALA A 427 -11.54 13.19 -3.93
N ALA A 428 -12.83 12.91 -3.68
CA ALA A 428 -13.76 12.49 -4.73
C ALA A 428 -13.92 13.55 -5.84
N LEU A 429 -13.92 14.84 -5.48
CA LEU A 429 -13.97 15.95 -6.43
C LEU A 429 -12.69 16.09 -7.28
N LEU A 430 -11.52 15.93 -6.66
CA LEU A 430 -10.25 15.93 -7.41
C LEU A 430 -10.16 14.70 -8.32
N HIS A 431 -10.63 13.55 -7.86
CA HIS A 431 -10.73 12.34 -8.68
C HIS A 431 -11.67 12.56 -9.87
N LEU A 432 -12.84 13.18 -9.65
CA LEU A 432 -13.79 13.55 -10.70
C LEU A 432 -13.15 14.45 -11.76
N LEU A 433 -12.34 15.43 -11.36
CA LEU A 433 -11.61 16.28 -12.32
C LEU A 433 -10.67 15.45 -13.22
N ALA A 434 -9.95 14.48 -12.65
CA ALA A 434 -9.00 13.65 -13.39
C ALA A 434 -9.67 12.60 -14.29
N VAL A 435 -10.69 11.90 -13.79
CA VAL A 435 -11.25 10.69 -14.40
C VAL A 435 -12.62 10.94 -15.04
N GLY A 436 -13.42 11.87 -14.49
CA GLY A 436 -14.77 12.17 -14.97
C GLY A 436 -15.86 11.25 -14.41
N GLU A 437 -15.51 10.34 -13.50
CA GLU A 437 -16.42 9.37 -12.89
C GLU A 437 -16.47 9.54 -11.36
N GLY A 438 -17.62 9.19 -10.77
CA GLY A 438 -17.84 9.29 -9.32
C GLY A 438 -17.50 8.02 -8.52
N GLU A 439 -17.12 6.94 -9.19
CA GLU A 439 -16.53 5.78 -8.53
C GLU A 439 -15.07 6.06 -8.21
N VAL A 440 -14.68 5.79 -6.97
CA VAL A 440 -13.34 6.09 -6.46
C VAL A 440 -12.95 5.08 -5.39
N HIS A 441 -11.70 4.65 -5.44
CA HIS A 441 -11.06 3.83 -4.43
C HIS A 441 -9.85 4.55 -3.86
N GLU A 442 -9.47 4.20 -2.63
CA GLU A 442 -8.36 4.89 -1.96
C GLU A 442 -7.02 4.73 -2.69
N PHE A 443 -6.84 3.62 -3.41
CA PHE A 443 -5.64 3.36 -4.21
C PHE A 443 -5.48 4.27 -5.43
N GLU A 444 -6.52 5.04 -5.78
CA GLU A 444 -6.51 6.00 -6.88
C GLU A 444 -6.16 7.42 -6.36
N LEU A 445 -5.95 7.57 -5.04
CA LEU A 445 -5.80 8.86 -4.39
C LEU A 445 -4.36 9.29 -4.09
N ASP A 446 -3.34 8.55 -4.55
CA ASP A 446 -1.94 8.77 -4.16
C ASP A 446 -1.51 10.25 -4.26
N PHE A 447 -1.65 10.84 -5.46
CA PHE A 447 -1.34 12.26 -5.66
C PHE A 447 -2.38 13.19 -5.07
N ILE A 448 -3.65 12.77 -5.07
CA ILE A 448 -4.77 13.56 -4.55
C ILE A 448 -4.58 13.83 -3.05
N LYS A 449 -4.12 12.84 -2.27
CA LYS A 449 -3.79 13.00 -0.84
C LYS A 449 -2.75 14.11 -0.65
N LEU A 450 -1.72 14.15 -1.49
CA LEU A 450 -0.69 15.19 -1.45
C LEU A 450 -1.26 16.58 -1.76
N LEU A 451 -2.12 16.70 -2.78
CA LEU A 451 -2.81 17.96 -3.09
C LEU A 451 -3.74 18.42 -1.96
N LEU A 452 -4.31 17.49 -1.19
CA LEU A 452 -5.12 17.79 0.01
C LEU A 452 -4.26 18.13 1.24
N GLY A 453 -2.93 18.11 1.13
CA GLY A 453 -2.00 18.39 2.23
C GLY A 453 -1.83 17.22 3.20
N LEU A 454 -2.25 16.02 2.81
CA LEU A 454 -2.09 14.80 3.58
C LEU A 454 -0.76 14.11 3.25
N LYS A 455 -0.29 13.29 4.19
CA LYS A 455 0.84 12.40 3.94
C LYS A 455 0.42 11.22 3.04
N PRO A 456 1.36 10.61 2.29
CA PRO A 456 1.08 9.42 1.48
C PRO A 456 0.42 8.28 2.27
N ASP A 457 0.87 8.05 3.51
CA ASP A 457 0.42 6.98 4.40
C ASP A 457 -0.85 7.33 5.18
N ALA A 458 -1.41 8.52 5.00
CA ALA A 458 -2.66 8.90 5.65
C ALA A 458 -3.83 8.07 5.13
N HIS A 459 -4.62 7.51 6.04
CA HIS A 459 -5.87 6.82 5.71
C HIS A 459 -6.92 7.84 5.23
N LEU A 460 -7.46 7.61 4.03
CA LEU A 460 -8.55 8.41 3.48
C LEU A 460 -9.59 7.49 2.81
N PRO A 461 -10.39 6.77 3.60
CA PRO A 461 -11.41 5.89 3.05
C PRO A 461 -12.47 6.71 2.31
N VAL A 462 -12.65 6.40 1.03
CA VAL A 462 -13.59 7.05 0.10
C VAL A 462 -14.36 6.02 -0.70
N SER A 463 -15.60 6.36 -1.05
CA SER A 463 -16.43 5.61 -1.98
C SER A 463 -17.33 6.55 -2.79
N SER A 464 -17.98 6.01 -3.81
CA SER A 464 -19.08 6.68 -4.51
C SER A 464 -20.20 7.12 -3.56
N GLY A 465 -20.96 8.13 -3.99
CA GLY A 465 -22.03 8.77 -3.20
C GLY A 465 -21.61 10.00 -2.40
N LEU A 466 -20.33 10.41 -2.47
CA LEU A 466 -19.84 11.68 -1.91
C LEU A 466 -20.16 12.90 -2.79
N LEU A 467 -20.36 12.67 -4.08
CA LEU A 467 -20.64 13.71 -5.07
C LEU A 467 -22.13 14.02 -5.15
N GLN A 468 -22.44 15.29 -5.35
CA GLN A 468 -23.75 15.82 -5.67
C GLN A 468 -23.91 15.92 -7.20
N PRO A 469 -25.14 15.90 -7.73
CA PRO A 469 -25.36 16.03 -9.18
C PRO A 469 -24.72 17.30 -9.78
N SER A 470 -24.75 18.42 -9.06
CA SER A 470 -24.13 19.70 -9.47
C SER A 470 -22.60 19.65 -9.55
N ASP A 471 -21.94 18.69 -8.90
CA ASP A 471 -20.48 18.60 -8.88
C ASP A 471 -19.90 18.30 -10.27
N HIS A 472 -20.66 17.58 -11.12
CA HIS A 472 -20.25 17.33 -12.50
C HIS A 472 -20.25 18.60 -13.34
N GLU A 473 -21.28 19.43 -13.19
CA GLU A 473 -21.38 20.71 -13.89
C GLU A 473 -20.25 21.65 -13.48
N GLU A 474 -19.95 21.72 -12.18
CA GLU A 474 -18.87 22.57 -11.66
C GLU A 474 -17.48 22.06 -12.10
N ALA A 475 -17.27 20.74 -12.13
CA ALA A 475 -16.04 20.13 -12.61
C ALA A 475 -15.81 20.41 -14.10
N ASP A 476 -16.85 20.24 -14.92
CA ASP A 476 -16.76 20.51 -16.36
C ASP A 476 -16.58 22.00 -16.65
N ALA A 477 -17.23 22.88 -15.88
CA ALA A 477 -17.03 24.33 -15.98
C ALA A 477 -15.58 24.74 -15.67
N LEU A 478 -14.95 24.16 -14.65
CA LEU A 478 -13.54 24.38 -14.35
C LEU A 478 -12.64 23.94 -15.50
N LEU A 479 -12.84 22.70 -15.98
CA LEU A 479 -11.99 22.14 -17.03
C LEU A 479 -12.14 22.90 -18.35
N GLN A 480 -13.35 23.37 -18.65
CA GLN A 480 -13.61 24.24 -19.79
C GLN A 480 -12.87 25.59 -19.65
N ALA A 481 -12.90 26.21 -18.47
CA ALA A 481 -12.15 27.45 -18.21
C ALA A 481 -10.62 27.27 -18.37
N VAL A 482 -10.09 26.08 -18.02
CA VAL A 482 -8.68 25.74 -18.25
C VAL A 482 -8.36 25.67 -19.74
N VAL A 483 -9.20 25.02 -20.54
CA VAL A 483 -9.04 24.94 -22.01
C VAL A 483 -9.07 26.33 -22.63
N GLU A 484 -9.99 27.19 -22.20
CA GLU A 484 -10.14 28.55 -22.73
C GLU A 484 -8.95 29.46 -22.38
N HIS A 485 -8.42 29.34 -21.16
CA HIS A 485 -7.29 30.13 -20.72
C HIS A 485 -5.98 29.65 -21.34
N TRP A 486 -5.79 28.33 -21.48
CA TRP A 486 -4.61 27.74 -22.10
C TRP A 486 -4.77 27.63 -23.62
N LYS A 487 -4.70 28.79 -24.29
CA LYS A 487 -4.94 28.96 -25.75
C LYS A 487 -4.20 27.98 -26.67
N ALA A 488 -3.06 27.44 -26.24
CA ALA A 488 -2.31 26.45 -27.00
C ALA A 488 -3.07 25.12 -27.20
N LEU A 489 -4.03 24.81 -26.31
CA LEU A 489 -4.89 23.64 -26.41
C LEU A 489 -5.92 23.73 -27.55
N LYS A 490 -6.20 24.93 -28.09
CA LYS A 490 -7.18 25.15 -29.16
C LYS A 490 -8.54 24.49 -28.83
N ASN A 491 -9.05 23.64 -29.72
CA ASN A 491 -10.35 22.96 -29.58
C ASN A 491 -10.22 21.61 -28.82
N THR A 492 -9.30 21.49 -27.87
CA THR A 492 -9.16 20.28 -27.05
C THR A 492 -10.40 20.11 -26.19
N SER A 493 -11.04 18.95 -26.25
CA SER A 493 -12.19 18.64 -25.39
C SER A 493 -11.76 18.41 -23.94
N VAL A 494 -12.70 18.52 -22.99
CA VAL A 494 -12.47 18.15 -21.58
C VAL A 494 -11.89 16.73 -21.45
N GLN A 495 -12.39 15.77 -22.23
CA GLN A 495 -11.86 14.40 -22.25
C GLN A 495 -10.43 14.34 -22.80
N GLY A 496 -10.12 15.16 -23.83
CA GLY A 496 -8.75 15.31 -24.35
C GLY A 496 -7.79 15.89 -23.30
N LEU A 497 -8.23 16.89 -22.52
CA LEU A 497 -7.46 17.47 -21.42
C LEU A 497 -7.19 16.42 -20.32
N ARG A 498 -8.23 15.68 -19.90
CA ARG A 498 -8.11 14.60 -18.91
C ARG A 498 -7.08 13.55 -19.33
N GLY A 499 -7.20 13.03 -20.56
CA GLY A 499 -6.32 11.99 -21.09
C GLY A 499 -4.88 12.46 -21.32
N SER A 500 -4.71 13.67 -21.87
CA SER A 500 -3.38 14.15 -22.28
C SER A 500 -2.59 14.75 -21.13
N PHE A 501 -3.26 15.40 -20.16
CA PHE A 501 -2.59 16.23 -19.16
C PHE A 501 -2.95 15.97 -17.71
N LEU A 502 -4.13 15.42 -17.38
CA LEU A 502 -4.51 15.21 -15.97
C LEU A 502 -4.17 13.81 -15.46
N ARG A 503 -4.43 12.77 -16.25
CA ARG A 503 -4.14 11.35 -15.91
C ARG A 503 -2.67 10.96 -16.14
N ARG A 504 -1.75 11.92 -16.03
CA ARG A 504 -0.30 11.68 -16.14
C ARG A 504 0.18 10.89 -14.93
N ARG A 505 1.10 9.96 -15.17
CA ARG A 505 1.82 9.25 -14.11
C ARG A 505 3.07 10.04 -13.72
N GLY A 506 3.54 9.84 -12.50
CA GLY A 506 4.75 10.45 -12.02
C GLY A 506 5.31 9.75 -10.80
N PHE A 507 6.40 10.31 -10.29
CA PHE A 507 7.03 9.90 -9.05
C PHE A 507 7.19 11.11 -8.14
N VAL A 508 6.88 10.93 -6.87
CA VAL A 508 7.11 11.94 -5.83
C VAL A 508 8.26 11.48 -4.96
N ARG A 509 9.20 12.39 -4.67
CA ARG A 509 10.23 12.20 -3.65
C ARG A 509 10.19 13.31 -2.62
N GLU A 510 10.47 12.96 -1.37
CA GLU A 510 10.73 13.96 -0.34
C GLU A 510 12.08 14.66 -0.59
N GLN A 511 12.11 15.95 -0.29
CA GLN A 511 13.31 16.79 -0.27
C GLN A 511 13.33 17.64 1.01
N GLU A 512 14.47 18.30 1.26
CA GLU A 512 14.66 19.16 2.44
C GLU A 512 13.60 20.26 2.59
N HIS A 513 13.08 20.79 1.48
CA HIS A 513 12.17 21.95 1.48
C HIS A 513 10.77 21.65 0.93
N GLY A 514 10.43 20.39 0.69
CA GLY A 514 9.11 19.99 0.20
C GLY A 514 9.14 18.70 -0.59
N LEU A 515 8.16 18.54 -1.47
CA LEU A 515 8.04 17.36 -2.32
C LEU A 515 8.50 17.70 -3.73
N LEU A 516 9.21 16.81 -4.40
CA LEU A 516 9.47 16.92 -5.83
C LEU A 516 8.62 15.91 -6.58
N LEU A 517 7.75 16.42 -7.43
CA LEU A 517 7.00 15.64 -8.42
C LEU A 517 7.78 15.62 -9.74
N ARG A 518 8.12 14.43 -10.22
CA ARG A 518 8.61 14.21 -11.57
C ARG A 518 7.54 13.53 -12.39
N VAL A 519 7.07 14.19 -13.44
CA VAL A 519 6.00 13.67 -14.31
C VAL A 519 6.62 12.93 -15.49
N GLU A 520 6.01 11.81 -15.88
CA GLU A 520 6.40 11.08 -17.09
C GLU A 520 6.29 11.98 -18.33
N SER A 521 7.27 11.94 -19.22
CA SER A 521 7.26 12.75 -20.44
C SER A 521 6.34 12.17 -21.51
N GLN A 522 5.59 13.02 -22.20
CA GLN A 522 4.82 12.70 -23.40
C GLN A 522 4.90 13.78 -24.46
N ALA A 523 4.56 13.43 -25.70
CA ALA A 523 4.61 14.34 -26.85
C ALA A 523 3.79 15.62 -26.67
N PHE A 524 2.68 15.57 -25.93
CA PHE A 524 1.82 16.73 -25.67
C PHE A 524 2.45 17.76 -24.72
N ASP A 525 3.48 17.38 -23.96
CA ASP A 525 4.12 18.24 -22.96
C ASP A 525 4.77 19.49 -23.56
N VAL A 526 5.05 19.50 -24.87
CA VAL A 526 5.51 20.70 -25.60
C VAL A 526 4.56 21.88 -25.41
N LEU A 527 3.26 21.63 -25.20
CA LEU A 527 2.26 22.69 -25.00
C LEU A 527 2.39 23.36 -23.61
N LEU A 528 3.05 22.72 -22.64
CA LEU A 528 3.25 23.27 -21.30
C LEU A 528 4.13 24.51 -21.32
N GLY A 529 5.01 24.67 -22.32
CA GLY A 529 5.77 25.91 -22.51
C GLY A 529 4.89 27.13 -22.78
N ALA A 530 3.63 26.92 -23.17
CA ALA A 530 2.64 27.97 -23.43
C ALA A 530 1.52 28.05 -22.37
N ILE A 531 1.67 27.37 -21.22
CA ILE A 531 0.70 27.48 -20.13
C ILE A 531 0.78 28.87 -19.49
N PRO A 532 -0.35 29.57 -19.24
CA PRO A 532 -0.31 30.98 -18.84
C PRO A 532 -0.06 31.22 -17.35
N TRP A 533 0.19 30.18 -16.55
CA TRP A 533 0.52 30.26 -15.13
C TRP A 533 1.74 29.41 -14.78
N GLY A 534 2.40 29.73 -13.68
CA GLY A 534 3.56 28.96 -13.21
C GLY A 534 3.16 27.58 -12.67
N ILE A 535 3.93 26.55 -13.04
CA ILE A 535 3.76 25.18 -12.51
C ILE A 535 4.98 24.69 -11.72
N GLY A 536 6.13 25.37 -11.80
CA GLY A 536 7.41 24.95 -11.21
C GLY A 536 7.40 24.76 -9.69
N THR A 537 6.57 25.52 -8.97
CA THR A 537 6.38 25.38 -7.53
C THR A 537 4.93 25.67 -7.19
N VAL A 538 4.26 24.69 -6.59
CA VAL A 538 2.85 24.75 -6.23
C VAL A 538 2.69 24.58 -4.73
N LYS A 539 1.98 25.51 -4.09
CA LYS A 539 1.60 25.42 -2.69
C LYS A 539 0.17 25.93 -2.53
N LEU A 540 -0.75 25.02 -2.27
CA LEU A 540 -2.16 25.35 -2.00
C LEU A 540 -2.32 25.88 -0.57
N PRO A 541 -3.38 26.66 -0.27
CA PRO A 541 -3.55 27.30 1.05
C PRO A 541 -3.56 26.36 2.25
N TRP A 542 -4.03 25.12 2.06
CA TRP A 542 -4.11 24.08 3.09
C TRP A 542 -2.87 23.17 3.15
N MET A 543 -1.89 23.36 2.26
CA MET A 543 -0.68 22.52 2.23
C MET A 543 0.41 23.05 3.17
N ARG A 544 1.01 22.13 3.93
CA ARG A 544 2.14 22.45 4.83
C ARG A 544 3.42 22.76 4.05
N GLN A 545 3.70 21.98 3.01
CA GLN A 545 4.93 22.05 2.21
C GLN A 545 4.58 22.27 0.73
N PRO A 546 5.45 22.94 -0.05
CA PRO A 546 5.27 23.06 -1.49
C PRO A 546 5.58 21.75 -2.22
N ILE A 547 5.02 21.62 -3.43
CA ILE A 547 5.44 20.65 -4.44
C ILE A 547 6.25 21.40 -5.51
N PHE A 548 7.50 21.00 -5.68
CA PHE A 548 8.35 21.37 -6.81
C PHE A 548 8.08 20.41 -7.96
N THR A 549 8.12 20.90 -9.20
CA THR A 549 7.80 20.07 -10.36
C THR A 549 8.95 19.98 -11.34
N GLU A 550 9.33 18.76 -11.68
CA GLU A 550 10.12 18.42 -12.87
C GLU A 550 9.15 17.88 -13.92
N TRP A 551 8.62 18.77 -14.74
CA TRP A 551 7.80 18.40 -15.90
C TRP A 551 8.59 18.73 -17.17
N PRO A 552 8.92 17.73 -18.01
CA PRO A 552 9.72 17.96 -19.22
C PRO A 552 8.99 18.88 -20.20
N THR A 553 9.30 20.18 -20.15
CA THR A 553 9.01 21.15 -21.21
C THR A 553 10.22 21.12 -22.13
N HIS A 554 10.08 20.59 -23.36
CA HIS A 554 11.20 20.51 -24.30
C HIS A 554 11.91 21.84 -24.52
#